data_AF-B0SIX3-F1
#
_entry.id   AF-B0SIX3-F1
#
_cell.length_a   1.000
_cell.length_b   1.000
_cell.length_c   1.000
_cell.angle_alpha   90.00
_cell.angle_beta   90.00
_cell.angle_gamma   90.00
#
_symmetry.space_group_name_H-M   'P 1'
#
loop_
_entity.id
_entity.type
_entity.pdbx_description
1 polymer ?
#
loop_
_entity_poly.entity_id
_entity_poly.type
_entity_poly.pdbx_seq_one_letter_code
_entity_poly.pdbx_strand_id
1 'polypeptide(L)'
;MEDSQMNQNLTKIIFLIALVLLTGVTYAGPEAKMKSETYLPNDPNKKKAGEECKSSDECQKHHECKSDGEKNVCTEPPRSKLPPGVVT
;
A
#
# COMPACT_ATOMS: atom_id res chain seq x y z
N MET A 1 31.56 -7.83 53.60
CA MET A 1 31.33 -8.81 52.51
C MET A 1 30.20 -8.22 51.66
N GLU A 2 30.45 -7.04 51.08
CA GLU A 2 29.39 -6.16 50.51
C GLU A 2 29.78 -5.65 49.11
N ASP A 3 31.07 -5.59 48.78
CA ASP A 3 31.56 -5.12 47.46
C ASP A 3 31.24 -6.07 46.30
N SER A 4 31.20 -7.40 46.53
CA SER A 4 30.86 -8.36 45.47
C SER A 4 29.39 -8.27 45.02
N GLN A 5 28.49 -7.83 45.90
CA GLN A 5 27.06 -7.78 45.60
C GLN A 5 26.71 -6.57 44.72
N MET A 6 27.36 -5.43 44.99
CA MET A 6 27.18 -4.19 44.21
C MET A 6 27.71 -4.35 42.77
N ASN A 7 28.85 -5.02 42.58
CA ASN A 7 29.42 -5.23 41.25
C ASN A 7 28.56 -6.16 40.36
N GLN A 8 27.91 -7.18 40.95
CA GLN A 8 26.97 -8.03 40.21
C GLN A 8 25.72 -7.27 39.78
N ASN A 9 25.19 -6.39 40.63
CA ASN A 9 24.02 -5.58 40.30
C ASN A 9 24.36 -4.50 39.27
N LEU A 10 25.54 -3.88 39.37
CA LEU A 10 26.05 -2.93 38.39
C LEU A 10 26.20 -3.58 37.01
N THR A 11 26.80 -4.78 36.96
CA THR A 11 26.97 -5.52 35.71
C THR A 11 25.62 -5.87 35.06
N LYS A 12 24.62 -6.27 35.86
CA LYS A 12 23.25 -6.54 35.37
C LYS A 12 22.57 -5.30 34.81
N ILE A 13 22.72 -4.14 35.46
CA ILE A 13 22.14 -2.87 35.01
C ILE A 13 22.76 -2.44 33.67
N ILE A 14 24.08 -2.53 33.54
CA ILE A 14 24.78 -2.23 32.28
C ILE A 14 24.27 -3.14 31.15
N PHE A 15 24.09 -4.43 31.44
CA PHE A 15 23.59 -5.38 30.46
C PHE A 15 22.15 -5.08 30.01
N LEU A 16 21.28 -4.67 30.95
CA LEU A 16 19.90 -4.27 30.64
C LEU A 16 19.85 -3.00 29.78
N ILE A 17 20.68 -1.99 30.07
CA ILE A 17 20.73 -0.76 29.28
C ILE A 17 21.23 -1.05 27.86
N ALA A 18 22.26 -1.88 27.71
CA ALA A 18 22.77 -2.28 26.41
C ALA A 18 21.71 -3.01 25.57
N LEU A 19 20.91 -3.88 26.20
CA LEU A 19 19.82 -4.61 25.53
C LEU A 19 18.75 -3.66 24.98
N VAL A 20 18.34 -2.65 25.77
CA VAL A 20 17.31 -1.69 25.37
C VAL A 20 17.76 -0.85 24.18
N LEU A 21 19.01 -0.37 24.19
CA LEU A 21 19.57 0.47 23.11
C LEU A 21 19.62 -0.26 21.75
N LEU A 22 19.86 -1.58 21.74
CA LEU A 22 19.89 -2.38 20.51
C LEU A 22 18.51 -2.54 19.85
N THR A 23 17.43 -2.53 20.65
CA THR A 23 16.06 -2.76 20.16
C THR A 23 15.34 -1.51 19.66
N GLY A 24 15.87 -0.32 19.95
CA GLY A 24 15.16 0.96 19.73
C GLY A 24 15.21 1.55 18.31
N VAL A 25 15.95 0.96 17.37
CA VAL A 25 16.25 1.60 16.05
C VAL A 25 15.47 1.05 14.86
N THR A 26 14.56 0.09 15.04
CA THR A 26 13.79 -0.48 13.91
C THR A 26 12.37 0.07 13.86
N TYR A 27 12.22 1.38 13.67
CA TYR A 27 10.96 1.94 13.17
C TYR A 27 11.21 2.60 11.80
N ALA A 28 11.52 1.76 10.81
CA ALA A 28 11.34 2.12 9.42
C ALA A 28 9.82 2.10 9.17
N GLY A 29 9.22 3.29 9.13
CA GLY A 29 7.80 3.46 8.84
C GLY A 29 7.41 2.76 7.53
N PRO A 30 6.11 2.46 7.31
CA PRO A 30 5.67 1.73 6.14
C PRO A 30 6.11 2.49 4.88
N GLU A 31 7.01 1.89 4.10
CA GLU A 31 7.36 2.42 2.79
C GLU A 31 6.12 2.37 1.92
N ALA A 32 5.53 3.54 1.69
CA ALA A 32 4.41 3.71 0.78
C ALA A 32 4.90 3.37 -0.62
N LYS A 33 4.71 2.11 -1.03
CA LYS A 33 4.85 1.70 -2.42
C LYS A 33 3.81 2.47 -3.21
N MET A 34 4.21 3.60 -3.81
CA MET A 34 3.39 4.32 -4.77
C MET A 34 3.10 3.34 -5.90
N LYS A 35 1.88 2.82 -5.91
CA LYS A 35 1.37 1.97 -6.97
C LYS A 35 1.18 2.92 -8.17
N SER A 36 2.21 3.05 -9.00
CA SER A 36 2.15 3.84 -10.22
C SER A 36 0.94 3.36 -11.01
N GLU A 37 -0.01 4.25 -11.27
CA GLU A 37 -1.14 3.99 -12.16
C GLU A 37 -0.55 3.61 -13.52
N THR A 38 -0.47 2.30 -13.78
CA THR A 38 0.02 1.80 -15.07
C THR A 38 -1.05 2.14 -16.08
N TYR A 39 -0.82 3.16 -16.89
CA TYR A 39 -1.69 3.46 -18.03
C TYR A 39 -1.57 2.29 -19.02
N LEU A 40 -2.47 1.30 -18.92
CA LEU A 40 -2.52 0.23 -19.91
C LEU A 40 -2.99 0.82 -21.24
N PRO A 41 -2.32 0.50 -22.35
CA PRO A 41 -2.80 0.83 -23.68
C PRO A 41 -4.23 0.33 -23.88
N ASN A 42 -5.11 1.20 -24.38
CA ASN A 42 -6.49 0.84 -24.70
C ASN A 42 -6.51 -0.22 -25.80
N ASP A 43 -7.07 -1.40 -25.51
CA ASP A 43 -7.16 -2.49 -26.47
C ASP A 43 -8.31 -2.20 -27.46
N PRO A 44 -8.05 -2.08 -28.77
CA PRO A 44 -9.09 -1.74 -29.74
C PRO A 44 -10.15 -2.85 -29.90
N ASN A 45 -9.91 -4.06 -29.41
CA ASN A 45 -10.88 -5.17 -29.45
C ASN A 45 -11.74 -5.26 -28.18
N LYS A 46 -11.54 -4.37 -27.21
CA LYS A 46 -12.28 -4.34 -25.94
C LYS A 46 -13.20 -3.12 -25.88
N LYS A 47 -14.37 -3.31 -25.27
CA LYS A 47 -15.43 -2.32 -25.10
C LYS A 47 -14.98 -1.18 -24.18
N LYS A 48 -15.35 0.05 -24.57
CA LYS A 48 -15.01 1.28 -23.84
C LYS A 48 -16.01 1.54 -22.72
N ALA A 49 -15.71 2.52 -21.86
CA ALA A 49 -16.66 2.94 -20.84
C ALA A 49 -17.98 3.40 -21.50
N GLY A 50 -19.12 3.00 -20.93
CA GLY A 50 -20.47 3.28 -21.46
C GLY A 50 -20.99 2.25 -22.46
N GLU A 51 -20.18 1.29 -22.90
CA GLU A 51 -20.63 0.20 -23.77
C GLU A 51 -21.17 -0.99 -22.98
N GLU A 52 -22.16 -1.66 -23.55
CA GLU A 52 -22.81 -2.83 -22.95
C GLU A 52 -21.84 -4.02 -22.85
N CYS A 53 -21.66 -4.56 -21.66
CA CYS A 53 -20.83 -5.72 -21.40
C CYS A 53 -21.67 -6.87 -20.84
N LYS A 54 -21.36 -8.09 -21.25
CA LYS A 54 -21.92 -9.30 -20.63
C LYS A 54 -20.99 -9.87 -19.57
N SER A 55 -19.68 -9.66 -19.73
CA SER A 55 -18.63 -10.00 -18.77
C SER A 55 -17.60 -8.88 -18.71
N SER A 56 -16.92 -8.73 -17.58
CA SER A 56 -15.80 -7.78 -17.40
C SER A 56 -14.65 -8.03 -18.38
N ASP A 57 -14.51 -9.24 -18.92
CA ASP A 57 -13.52 -9.56 -19.95
C ASP A 57 -13.76 -8.82 -21.26
N GLU A 58 -14.99 -8.38 -21.54
CA GLU A 58 -15.28 -7.60 -22.76
C GLU A 58 -14.82 -6.16 -22.62
N CYS A 59 -14.68 -5.67 -21.40
CA CYS A 59 -14.27 -4.31 -21.10
C CYS A 59 -12.75 -4.14 -21.22
N GLN A 60 -12.31 -2.88 -21.31
CA GLN A 60 -10.88 -2.57 -21.16
C GLN A 60 -10.33 -3.19 -19.88
N LYS A 61 -9.04 -3.55 -19.86
CA LYS A 61 -8.39 -4.24 -18.72
C LYS A 61 -8.56 -3.54 -17.36
N HIS A 62 -8.75 -2.22 -17.36
CA HIS A 62 -8.99 -1.44 -16.17
C HIS A 62 -10.46 -1.15 -15.89
N HIS A 63 -11.38 -1.51 -16.78
CA HIS A 63 -12.80 -1.19 -16.64
C HIS A 63 -13.54 -2.36 -15.99
N GLU A 64 -14.52 -2.03 -15.16
CA GLU A 64 -15.41 -3.03 -14.55
C GLU A 64 -16.76 -3.03 -15.25
N CYS A 65 -17.33 -4.22 -15.46
CA CYS A 65 -18.69 -4.36 -15.98
C CYS A 65 -19.70 -4.13 -14.84
N LYS A 66 -20.43 -3.00 -14.89
CA LYS A 66 -21.37 -2.58 -13.85
C LYS A 66 -22.76 -2.35 -14.43
N SER A 67 -23.80 -2.74 -13.71
CA SER A 67 -25.18 -2.48 -14.13
C SER A 67 -25.53 -1.00 -14.03
N ASP A 68 -26.02 -0.42 -15.12
CA ASP A 68 -26.54 0.96 -15.20
C ASP A 68 -28.06 1.03 -14.93
N GLY A 69 -28.69 -0.10 -14.59
CA GLY A 69 -30.12 -0.20 -14.29
C GLY A 69 -30.94 -0.84 -15.42
N GLU A 70 -30.59 -0.60 -16.69
CA GLU A 70 -31.23 -1.25 -17.84
C GLU A 70 -30.35 -2.34 -18.46
N LYS A 71 -29.03 -2.16 -18.40
CA LYS A 71 -28.03 -3.05 -18.99
C LYS A 71 -26.71 -2.94 -18.25
N ASN A 72 -25.90 -3.98 -18.34
CA ASN A 72 -24.54 -3.96 -17.80
C ASN A 72 -23.64 -3.20 -18.77
N VAL A 73 -22.90 -2.21 -18.28
CA VAL A 73 -21.98 -1.38 -19.06
C VAL A 73 -20.59 -1.37 -18.46
N CYS A 74 -19.57 -1.25 -19.31
CA CYS A 74 -18.20 -1.06 -18.86
C CYS A 74 -18.08 0.31 -18.20
N THR A 75 -17.44 0.38 -17.04
CA THR A 75 -17.22 1.62 -16.29
C THR A 75 -15.73 1.81 -16.03
N GLU A 76 -15.22 3.02 -16.29
CA GLU A 76 -13.84 3.38 -15.95
C GLU A 76 -13.74 3.61 -14.43
N PRO A 77 -12.76 3.03 -13.74
CA PRO A 77 -12.57 3.23 -12.32
C PRO A 77 -12.22 4.71 -12.05
N PRO A 78 -12.68 5.26 -10.91
CA PRO A 78 -12.37 6.64 -10.56
C PRO A 78 -10.85 6.80 -10.43
N ARG A 79 -10.28 7.79 -11.12
CA ARG A 79 -8.86 8.11 -10.99
C ARG A 79 -8.54 8.43 -9.54
N SER A 80 -7.44 7.87 -9.04
CA SER A 80 -6.99 8.17 -7.68
C SER A 80 -6.66 9.65 -7.65
N LYS A 81 -7.40 10.42 -6.84
CA LYS A 81 -7.06 11.84 -6.66
C LYS A 81 -5.70 11.88 -5.98
N LEU A 82 -4.68 12.34 -6.70
CA LEU A 82 -3.42 12.72 -6.09
C LEU A 82 -3.71 13.81 -5.05
N PRO A 83 -3.09 13.75 -3.86
CA PRO A 83 -3.22 14.82 -2.89
C PRO A 83 -2.75 16.15 -3.51
N PRO A 84 -3.48 17.26 -3.27
CA PRO A 84 -3.12 18.55 -3.83
C PRO A 84 -1.73 18.96 -3.34
N GLY A 85 -0.79 19.16 -4.28
CA GLY A 85 0.60 19.54 -3.98
C GLY A 85 1.68 18.64 -4.60
N VAL A 86 1.31 17.50 -5.18
CA VAL A 86 2.24 16.70 -6.00
C VAL A 86 2.18 17.22 -7.44
N VAL A 87 3.01 18.22 -7.73
CA VAL A 87 3.39 18.56 -9.11
C VAL A 87 4.37 17.50 -9.62
N THR A 88 3.98 16.74 -10.64
CA THR A 88 4.94 16.01 -11.50
C THR A 88 5.70 16.99 -12.37
#